data_AF-A0A8T6HMC7-F1
#
_entry.id   AF-A0A8T6HMC7-F1
#
_cell.length_a   1.000
_cell.length_b   1.000
_cell.length_c   1.000
_cell.angle_alpha   90.00
_cell.angle_beta   90.00
_cell.angle_gamma   90.00
#
_symmetry.space_group_name_H-M   'P 1'
#
loop_
_entity.id
_entity.type
_entity.pdbx_description
1 polymer ?
#
loop_
_entity_poly.entity_id
_entity_poly.type
_entity_poly.pdbx_seq_one_letter_code
_entity_poly.pdbx_strand_id
1 'polypeptide(L)' 'MTLKLPQVLIDEMIAHSREDLPNECCGIIGRAGGGALTLWRATNDQASPWRFNIPPQQLLHLYNAIEDVDAD' A
#
# COMPACT_ATOMS: atom_id res chain seq x y z
N MET A 1 -1.05 18.45 12.50
CA MET A 1 -0.71 17.02 12.52
C MET A 1 0.01 16.71 11.23
N THR A 2 1.21 16.12 11.28
CA THR A 2 2.07 15.92 10.09
C THR A 2 2.51 14.46 10.06
N LEU A 3 2.33 13.81 8.91
CA LEU A 3 2.87 12.46 8.64
C LEU A 3 4.30 12.59 8.13
N LYS A 4 5.23 11.82 8.71
CA LYS A 4 6.62 11.71 8.23
C LYS A 4 6.84 10.33 7.65
N LEU A 5 7.26 10.26 6.39
CA LEU A 5 7.62 9.03 5.70
C LEU A 5 9.11 9.06 5.34
N PRO A 6 9.83 7.93 5.44
CA PRO A 6 11.15 7.79 4.82
C PRO A 6 11.10 8.10 3.33
N GLN A 7 12.14 8.76 2.80
CA GLN A 7 12.22 9.12 1.39
C GLN A 7 12.05 7.90 0.47
N VAL A 8 12.60 6.75 0.87
CA VAL A 8 12.49 5.49 0.11
C VAL A 8 11.04 5.07 -0.14
N LEU A 9 10.14 5.23 0.85
CA LEU A 9 8.72 4.89 0.67
C LEU A 9 8.03 5.86 -0.29
N ILE A 10 8.42 7.14 -0.26
CA ILE A 10 7.89 8.14 -1.19
C ILE A 10 8.31 7.80 -2.62
N ASP A 11 9.57 7.44 -2.82
CA ASP A 11 10.09 7.08 -4.14
C ASP A 11 9.41 5.81 -4.67
N GLU A 12 9.18 4.81 -3.81
CA GLU A 12 8.44 3.59 -4.15
C GLU A 12 6.97 3.85 -4.51
N MET A 13 6.28 4.74 -3.79
CA MET A 13 4.92 5.17 -4.12
C MET A 13 4.85 5.86 -5.49
N ILE A 14 5.83 6.72 -5.79
CA ILE A 14 5.89 7.43 -7.07
C ILE A 14 6.20 6.45 -8.21
N ALA A 15 7.08 5.48 -7.99
CA ALA A 15 7.32 4.42 -8.97
C ALA A 15 6.06 3.59 -9.24
N HIS A 16 5.37 3.14 -8.19
CA HIS A 16 4.12 2.38 -8.31
C HIS A 16 3.05 3.15 -9.10
N SER A 17 2.83 4.42 -8.75
CA SER A 17 1.84 5.23 -9.45
C SER A 17 2.16 5.50 -10.92
N ARG A 18 3.44 5.49 -11.32
CA ARG A 18 3.85 5.60 -12.72
C ARG A 18 3.63 4.29 -13.49
N GLU A 19 3.85 3.15 -12.83
CA GLU A 19 3.64 1.82 -13.42
C GLU A 19 2.15 1.54 -13.66
N ASP A 20 1.27 2.04 -12.79
CA ASP A 20 -0.18 1.83 -12.87
C ASP A 20 -0.90 2.77 -13.87
N LEU A 21 -0.20 3.73 -14.48
CA LEU A 21 -0.81 4.63 -15.47
C LEU A 21 -1.41 3.84 -16.65
N PRO A 22 -2.60 4.22 -17.14
CA PRO A 22 -3.37 5.43 -16.82
C PRO A 22 -4.35 5.27 -15.65
N ASN A 23 -4.36 4.11 -14.98
CA ASN A 23 -5.31 3.83 -13.90
C ASN A 23 -4.85 4.46 -12.58
N GLU A 24 -5.80 4.61 -11.67
CA GLU A 24 -5.52 5.00 -10.29
C GLU A 24 -4.73 3.87 -9.60
N CYS A 25 -3.69 4.29 -8.87
CA CYS A 25 -2.77 3.46 -8.12
C CYS A 25 -3.14 3.43 -6.64
N CYS A 26 -3.28 2.23 -6.07
CA CYS A 26 -3.66 2.07 -4.66
C CYS A 26 -2.70 1.13 -3.90
N GLY A 27 -2.75 1.19 -2.56
CA GLY A 27 -1.89 0.43 -1.67
C GLY A 27 -2.09 0.83 -0.21
N ILE A 28 -1.34 0.19 0.69
CA ILE A 28 -1.40 0.43 2.14
C ILE A 28 0.00 0.77 2.65
N ILE A 29 0.08 1.78 3.51
CA ILE A 29 1.26 2.04 4.34
C ILE A 29 0.90 1.71 5.77
N GLY A 30 1.75 0.95 6.43
CA GLY A 30 1.52 0.42 7.76
C GLY A 30 2.82 -0.06 8.40
N ARG A 31 2.69 -0.53 9.64
CA ARG A 31 3.73 -1.24 10.36
C ARG A 31 3.06 -2.19 11.34
N ALA A 32 3.68 -3.34 11.56
CA ALA A 32 3.39 -4.18 12.72
C ALA A 32 4.02 -3.52 13.96
N GLY A 33 3.28 -3.48 15.07
CA GLY A 33 3.75 -2.95 16.36
C GLY A 33 4.68 -1.72 16.28
N GLY A 34 5.91 -1.92 16.76
CA GLY A 34 7.00 -0.92 16.76
C GLY A 34 7.91 -0.97 15.54
N GLY A 35 7.59 -1.79 14.54
CA GLY A 35 8.40 -2.06 13.35
C GLY A 35 8.55 -0.88 12.39
N ALA A 36 9.31 -1.11 11.32
CA ALA A 36 9.49 -0.15 10.25
C ALA A 36 8.19 0.06 9.46
N LEU A 37 8.00 1.27 8.94
CA LEU A 37 6.94 1.51 7.97
C LEU A 37 7.28 0.79 6.66
N THR A 38 6.28 0.11 6.11
CA THR A 38 6.38 -0.63 4.84
C THR A 38 5.26 -0.19 3.92
N LEU A 39 5.51 -0.22 2.62
CA LEU A 39 4.51 -0.03 1.58
C LEU A 39 4.08 -1.39 1.03
N TRP A 40 2.78 -1.68 1.11
CA TRP A 40 2.16 -2.82 0.43
C TRP A 40 1.40 -2.32 -0.79
N ARG A 41 1.90 -2.64 -1.98
CA ARG A 41 1.23 -2.30 -3.24
C ARG A 41 -0.05 -3.12 -3.40
N ALA A 42 -1.10 -2.49 -3.92
CA ALA A 42 -2.35 -3.15 -4.27
C ALA A 42 -2.67 -2.95 -5.75
N THR A 43 -3.56 -3.81 -6.28
CA THR A 43 -4.04 -3.69 -7.65
C THR A 43 -5.44 -3.09 -7.62
N ASN A 44 -5.66 -2.07 -8.44
CA ASN A 44 -6.98 -1.46 -8.60
C ASN A 44 -7.87 -2.34 -9.48
N ASP A 45 -8.83 -3.06 -8.87
CA ASP A 45 -9.73 -3.95 -9.61
C ASP A 45 -10.78 -3.24 -10.47
N GLN A 46 -10.95 -1.94 -10.27
CA GLN A 46 -11.83 -1.11 -11.09
C GLN A 46 -11.19 -0.75 -12.43
N ALA A 47 -9.86 -0.92 -12.57
CA ALA A 47 -9.08 -0.51 -13.73
C ALA A 47 -9.48 0.91 -14.22
N SER A 48 -9.57 1.85 -13.28
CA SER A 48 -10.14 3.17 -13.51
C SER A 48 -9.12 4.27 -13.18
N PRO A 49 -9.00 5.31 -14.00
CA PRO A 49 -8.18 6.50 -13.68
C PRO A 49 -8.67 7.31 -12.46
N TRP A 50 -9.90 7.09 -12.00
CA TRP A 50 -10.58 7.98 -11.05
C TRP A 50 -11.01 7.32 -9.74
N ARG A 51 -11.07 5.99 -9.74
CA ARG A 51 -11.58 5.22 -8.61
C ARG A 51 -10.71 4.02 -8.39
N PHE A 52 -10.65 3.61 -7.14
CA PHE A 52 -9.99 2.39 -6.76
C PHE A 52 -10.92 1.50 -5.96
N ASN A 53 -10.67 0.21 -6.06
CA ASN A 53 -11.11 -0.75 -5.08
C ASN A 53 -10.03 -1.82 -4.96
N ILE A 54 -9.61 -2.08 -3.73
CA ILE A 54 -8.74 -3.20 -3.41
C ILE A 54 -9.69 -4.40 -3.22
N PRO A 55 -9.53 -5.50 -3.98
CA PRO A 55 -10.36 -6.69 -3.81
C PRO A 55 -10.45 -7.11 -2.33
N PRO A 56 -11.64 -7.45 -1.79
CA PRO A 56 -11.79 -7.77 -0.37
C PRO A 56 -10.84 -8.87 0.13
N GLN A 57 -10.56 -9.87 -0.70
CA GLN A 57 -9.61 -10.95 -0.38
C GLN A 57 -8.17 -10.44 -0.29
N GLN A 58 -7.76 -9.55 -1.20
CA GLN A 58 -6.44 -8.92 -1.15
C GLN A 58 -6.33 -8.01 0.07
N LEU A 59 -7.37 -7.23 0.37
CA LEU A 59 -7.40 -6.36 1.53
C LEU A 59 -7.23 -7.14 2.84
N LEU A 60 -7.95 -8.26 2.99
CA LEU A 60 -7.82 -9.15 4.15
C LEU A 60 -6.41 -9.76 4.23
N HIS A 61 -5.84 -10.19 3.10
CA HIS A 61 -4.48 -10.71 3.07
C HIS A 61 -3.45 -9.67 3.49
N LEU A 62 -3.56 -8.43 2.99
CA LEU A 62 -2.69 -7.33 3.37
C LEU A 62 -2.83 -6.99 4.85
N TYR A 63 -4.06 -6.98 5.37
CA TYR A 63 -4.32 -6.76 6.79
C TYR A 63 -3.60 -7.80 7.66
N ASN A 64 -3.78 -9.08 7.37
CA ASN A 64 -3.11 -10.15 8.11
C ASN A 64 -1.59 -10.07 7.98
N ALA A 65 -1.07 -9.76 6.78
CA ALA A 65 0.37 -9.61 6.56
C ALA A 65 0.98 -8.44 7.36
N ILE A 66 0.19 -7.39 7.65
CA ILE A 66 0.63 -6.28 8.50
C ILE A 66 0.63 -6.70 9.98
N GLU A 67 -0.30 -7.53 10.43
CA GLU A 67 -0.35 -8.02 11.82
C GLU A 67 0.70 -9.12 12.10
N ASP A 68 0.92 -10.04 11.15
CA ASP A 68 1.79 -11.22 11.33
C ASP A 68 3.29 -10.89 11.39
N VAL A 69 3.71 -9.69 10.96
CA VAL A 69 5.13 -9.27 11.02
C VAL A 69 5.65 -9.16 12.46
N ASP A 70 4.79 -9.25 13.48
CA ASP A 70 5.14 -9.29 14.91
C ASP A 70 5.22 -10.73 15.50
N ALA A 71 5.09 -11.80 14.72
CA ALA A 71 4.96 -13.18 15.23
C ALA A 71 6.28 -13.95 15.50
N ASP A 72 7.44 -13.28 15.53
CA ASP A 72 8.75 -13.86 15.91
C ASP A 72 9.52 -12.99 16.92
#